data_AF-A0A3D0XVE2-F1
#
_entry.id   AF-A0A3D0XVE2-F1
#
_cell.length_a   1.000
_cell.length_b   1.000
_cell.length_c   1.000
_cell.angle_alpha   90.00
_cell.angle_beta   90.00
_cell.angle_gamma   90.00
#
_symmetry.space_group_name_H-M   'P 1'
#
loop_
_entity.id
_entity.type
_entity.pdbx_description
1 polymer ?
#
loop_
_entity_poly.entity_id
_entity_poly.type
_entity_poly.pdbx_seq_one_letter_code
_entity_poly.pdbx_strand_id
1 'polypeptide(L)'
;RHLLRENFSDREGDDIHHNDTLQESLSLSDRFGLTIGFVNPDKAHFLDIVSQLAHQRGLDDFLPQMEAGAERWATVHGGRSPRVAQQYIRDAEAKIRLGQSLDPL
;
A
#
# COMPACT_ATOMS: atom_id res chain seq x y z
N ARG A 1 -9.10 4.02 13.05
CA ARG A 1 -9.53 2.61 12.94
C ARG A 1 -8.37 1.74 13.39
N HIS A 2 -8.59 0.89 14.40
CA HIS A 2 -7.58 0.02 15.01
C HIS A 2 -7.52 -1.30 14.23
N LEU A 3 -6.35 -1.66 13.70
CA LEU A 3 -6.13 -2.92 12.97
C LEU A 3 -5.66 -3.98 13.97
N LEU A 4 -6.58 -4.52 14.78
CA LEU A 4 -6.33 -5.76 15.49
C LEU A 4 -6.39 -6.90 14.47
N ARG A 5 -5.27 -7.60 14.33
CA ARG A 5 -5.17 -8.78 13.46
C ARG A 5 -5.82 -9.95 14.18
N GLU A 6 -7.05 -10.26 13.81
CA GLU A 6 -7.76 -11.45 14.29
C GLU A 6 -7.05 -12.70 13.74
N ASN A 7 -6.53 -13.55 14.63
CA ASN A 7 -5.94 -14.83 14.27
C ASN A 7 -7.07 -15.87 14.24
N PHE A 8 -7.24 -16.54 13.10
CA PHE A 8 -8.38 -17.44 12.82
C PHE A 8 -8.39 -18.77 13.61
N SER A 9 -7.50 -18.93 14.60
CA SER A 9 -7.38 -20.14 15.42
C SER A 9 -8.31 -20.19 16.64
N ASP A 10 -9.03 -19.10 16.97
CA ASP A 10 -9.79 -18.97 18.22
C ASP A 10 -11.29 -19.30 18.09
N ARG A 11 -11.71 -19.90 16.97
CA ARG A 11 -13.14 -20.09 16.65
C ARG A 11 -13.83 -21.27 17.37
N GLU A 12 -13.22 -21.87 18.39
CA GLU A 12 -13.83 -22.98 19.14
C GLU A 12 -13.95 -22.78 20.67
N GLY A 13 -13.79 -21.56 21.21
CA GLY A 13 -13.89 -21.38 22.67
C GLY A 13 -14.25 -19.98 23.18
N ASP A 14 -15.50 -19.87 23.66
CA ASP A 14 -16.01 -19.00 24.73
C ASP A 14 -15.86 -17.46 24.61
N ASP A 15 -17.00 -16.75 24.59
CA ASP A 15 -17.13 -15.28 24.54
C ASP A 15 -16.37 -14.56 25.69
N ILE A 16 -16.10 -15.27 26.78
CA ILE A 16 -15.36 -14.77 27.95
C ILE A 16 -13.90 -14.46 27.60
N HIS A 17 -13.23 -15.34 26.85
CA HIS A 17 -11.82 -15.14 26.45
C HIS A 17 -11.65 -14.02 25.43
N HIS A 18 -12.66 -13.78 24.60
CA HIS A 18 -12.65 -12.67 23.64
C HIS A 18 -12.69 -11.31 24.34
N ASN A 19 -13.52 -11.17 25.38
CA ASN A 19 -13.61 -9.92 26.14
C ASN A 19 -12.31 -9.62 26.90
N ASP A 20 -11.71 -10.63 27.51
CA ASP A 20 -10.42 -10.50 28.21
C ASP A 20 -9.29 -10.10 27.26
N THR A 21 -9.25 -10.69 26.06
CA THR A 21 -8.26 -10.34 25.01
C THR A 21 -8.42 -8.88 24.55
N LEU A 22 -9.65 -8.41 24.38
CA LEU A 22 -9.93 -7.01 24.04
C LEU A 22 -9.54 -6.05 25.17
N GLN A 23 -9.86 -6.39 26.42
CA GLN A 23 -9.50 -5.60 27.60
C GLN A 23 -7.98 -5.54 27.79
N GLU A 24 -7.26 -6.65 27.59
CA GLU A 24 -5.80 -6.68 27.66
C GLU A 24 -5.16 -5.82 26.57
N SER A 25 -5.64 -5.94 25.32
CA SER A 25 -5.17 -5.12 24.19
C SER A 25 -5.43 -3.63 24.39
N LEU A 26 -6.59 -3.26 24.94
CA LEU A 26 -6.90 -1.87 25.32
C LEU A 26 -5.95 -1.39 26.42
N SER A 27 -5.71 -2.22 27.44
CA SER A 27 -4.78 -1.89 28.53
C SER A 27 -3.34 -1.71 28.05
N LEU A 28 -2.89 -2.50 27.07
CA LEU A 28 -1.57 -2.35 26.45
C LEU A 28 -1.49 -1.06 25.63
N SER A 29 -2.51 -0.77 24.82
CA SER A 29 -2.58 0.49 24.06
C SER A 29 -2.56 1.70 24.99
N ASP A 30 -3.24 1.66 26.13
CA ASP A 30 -3.24 2.75 27.13
C ASP A 30 -1.90 2.88 27.86
N ARG A 31 -1.20 1.77 28.12
CA ARG A 31 0.13 1.79 28.76
C ARG A 31 1.22 2.38 27.88
N PHE A 32 1.18 2.12 26.57
CA PHE A 32 2.17 2.64 25.64
C PHE A 32 1.77 4.00 25.05
N GLY A 33 0.48 4.29 24.89
CA GLY A 33 -0.05 5.59 24.46
C GLY A 33 0.39 6.08 23.06
N LEU A 34 1.17 5.29 22.31
CA LEU A 34 1.72 5.66 21.02
C LEU A 34 0.82 5.18 19.89
N THR A 35 0.33 6.12 19.07
CA THR A 35 -0.41 5.83 17.84
C THR A 35 0.48 6.11 16.64
N ILE A 36 0.71 5.10 15.80
CA ILE A 36 1.40 5.27 14.51
C ILE A 36 0.35 5.59 13.44
N GLY A 37 0.43 6.79 12.87
CA GLY A 37 -0.43 7.22 11.78
C GLY A 37 0.15 6.82 10.42
N PHE A 38 -0.71 6.36 9.51
CA PHE A 38 -0.37 6.15 8.11
C PHE A 38 -1.08 7.21 7.27
N VAL A 39 -0.30 8.05 6.60
CA VAL A 39 -0.81 9.07 5.69
C VAL A 39 -0.49 8.67 4.26
N ASN A 40 -1.40 9.02 3.34
CA ASN A 40 -1.11 8.85 1.92
C ASN A 40 -0.05 9.87 1.49
N PRO A 41 0.96 9.46 0.69
CA PRO A 41 1.92 10.39 0.12
C PRO A 41 1.23 11.46 -0.74
N ASP A 42 1.85 12.64 -0.78
CA ASP A 42 1.54 13.64 -1.78
C ASP A 42 2.05 13.21 -3.17
N LYS A 43 1.83 14.05 -4.18
CA LYS A 43 2.27 13.78 -5.55
C LYS A 43 3.77 13.52 -5.64
N ALA A 44 4.59 14.35 -5.00
CA ALA A 44 6.04 14.25 -5.12
C ALA A 44 6.56 12.94 -4.51
N HIS A 45 6.12 12.61 -3.29
CA HIS A 45 6.50 11.35 -2.65
C HIS A 45 5.94 10.12 -3.38
N PHE A 46 4.74 10.23 -3.96
CA PHE A 46 4.18 9.14 -4.74
C PHE A 46 5.00 8.85 -6.00
N LEU A 47 5.40 9.89 -6.74
CA LEU A 47 6.27 9.74 -7.89
C LEU A 47 7.65 9.22 -7.50
N ASP A 48 8.22 9.67 -6.38
CA ASP A 48 9.48 9.13 -5.86
C ASP A 48 9.38 7.61 -5.56
N ILE A 49 8.28 7.16 -4.93
CA ILE A 49 8.03 5.72 -4.71
C ILE A 49 7.96 4.96 -6.05
N VAL A 50 7.25 5.50 -7.03
CA VAL A 50 7.16 4.91 -8.39
C VAL A 50 8.55 4.79 -8.99
N SER A 51 9.36 5.84 -8.93
CA SER A 51 10.68 5.88 -9.54
C SER A 51 11.66 4.92 -8.85
N GLN A 52 11.63 4.83 -7.52
CA GLN A 52 12.42 3.85 -6.78
C GLN A 52 12.00 2.41 -7.10
N LEU A 53 10.70 2.14 -7.23
CA LEU A 53 10.21 0.80 -7.60
C LEU A 53 10.58 0.43 -9.05
N ALA A 54 10.57 1.40 -9.97
CA ALA A 54 11.02 1.20 -11.35
C ALA A 54 12.53 0.88 -11.39
N HIS A 55 13.34 1.63 -10.64
CA HIS A 55 14.78 1.39 -10.52
C HIS A 55 15.09 -0.01 -9.95
N GLN A 56 14.39 -0.43 -8.89
CA GLN A 56 14.53 -1.78 -8.33
C GLN A 56 14.22 -2.90 -9.32
N ARG A 57 13.49 -2.61 -10.40
CA ARG A 57 13.14 -3.56 -11.46
C ARG A 57 13.93 -3.37 -12.75
N GLY A 58 14.90 -2.44 -12.77
CA GLY A 58 15.70 -2.13 -13.95
C GLY A 58 14.89 -1.50 -15.09
N LEU A 59 13.88 -0.71 -14.76
CA LEU A 59 12.98 -0.03 -15.72
C LEU A 59 13.35 1.45 -15.92
N ASP A 60 14.60 1.83 -15.67
CA ASP A 60 15.05 3.23 -15.67
C ASP A 60 14.79 3.94 -17.01
N ASP A 61 14.90 3.22 -18.13
CA ASP A 61 14.66 3.76 -19.49
C ASP A 61 13.21 4.20 -19.71
N PHE A 62 12.28 3.72 -18.88
CA PHE A 62 10.85 4.03 -18.97
C PHE A 62 10.36 5.04 -17.93
N LEU A 63 11.23 5.48 -17.01
CA LEU A 63 10.89 6.39 -15.90
C LEU A 63 10.07 7.61 -16.31
N PRO A 64 10.44 8.40 -17.36
CA PRO A 64 9.68 9.60 -17.71
C PRO A 64 8.23 9.30 -18.13
N GLN A 65 8.02 8.17 -18.81
CA GLN A 65 6.70 7.72 -19.25
C GLN A 65 5.91 7.19 -18.05
N MET A 66 6.60 6.47 -17.15
CA MET A 66 6.01 5.90 -15.95
C MET A 66 5.55 6.97 -14.95
N GLU A 67 6.34 8.01 -14.71
CA GLU A 67 5.94 9.13 -13.84
C GLU A 67 4.69 9.84 -14.38
N ALA A 68 4.62 10.06 -15.70
CA ALA A 68 3.47 10.67 -16.33
C ALA A 68 2.21 9.77 -16.27
N GLY A 69 2.37 8.45 -16.38
CA GLY A 69 1.26 7.49 -16.29
C GLY A 69 0.77 7.27 -14.85
N ALA A 70 1.67 7.29 -13.88
CA ALA A 70 1.39 7.00 -12.48
C ALA A 70 0.33 7.91 -11.85
N GLU A 71 0.37 9.22 -12.14
CA GLU A 71 -0.59 10.19 -11.60
C GLU A 71 -2.03 9.94 -12.08
N ARG A 72 -2.18 9.55 -13.35
CA ARG A 72 -3.49 9.16 -13.90
C ARG A 72 -3.95 7.86 -13.30
N TRP A 73 -3.06 6.88 -13.21
CA TRP A 73 -3.35 5.61 -12.54
C TRP A 73 -3.84 5.82 -11.10
N ALA A 74 -3.16 6.66 -10.32
CA ALA A 74 -3.56 7.00 -8.96
C ALA A 74 -4.96 7.60 -8.89
N THR A 75 -5.35 8.42 -9.87
CA THR A 75 -6.69 9.04 -9.91
C THR A 75 -7.81 8.01 -10.07
N VAL A 76 -7.57 6.93 -10.82
CA VAL A 76 -8.58 5.88 -11.09
C VAL A 76 -8.52 4.73 -10.07
N HIS A 77 -7.35 4.48 -9.46
CA HIS A 77 -7.10 3.30 -8.62
C HIS A 77 -7.05 3.58 -7.11
N GLY A 78 -7.73 4.63 -6.64
CA GLY A 78 -7.89 4.88 -5.20
C GLY A 78 -6.81 5.74 -4.55
N GLY A 79 -6.18 6.61 -5.34
CA GLY A 79 -5.29 7.67 -4.88
C GLY A 79 -3.82 7.27 -4.82
N ARG A 80 -3.04 8.17 -4.23
CA ARG A 80 -1.58 8.06 -4.09
C ARG A 80 -1.23 7.23 -2.87
N SER A 81 -1.25 5.91 -3.00
CA SER A 81 -0.79 5.02 -1.94
C SER A 81 0.37 4.15 -2.41
N PRO A 82 1.25 3.67 -1.50
CA PRO A 82 2.34 2.76 -1.87
C PRO A 82 1.83 1.48 -2.57
N ARG A 83 0.65 0.99 -2.17
CA ARG A 83 0.01 -0.17 -2.82
C ARG A 83 -0.34 0.14 -4.27
N VAL A 84 -0.91 1.31 -4.55
CA VAL A 84 -1.28 1.72 -5.90
C VAL A 84 -0.04 1.91 -6.77
N ALA A 85 1.04 2.47 -6.22
CA ALA A 85 2.33 2.52 -6.91
C ALA A 85 2.82 1.12 -7.30
N GLN A 86 2.81 0.15 -6.38
CA GLN A 86 3.21 -1.23 -6.70
C GLN A 86 2.35 -1.88 -7.79
N GLN A 87 1.04 -1.64 -7.76
CA GLN A 87 0.12 -2.13 -8.80
C GLN A 87 0.46 -1.52 -10.16
N TYR A 88 0.68 -0.21 -10.20
CA TYR A 88 1.06 0.51 -11.40
C TYR A 88 2.36 -0.03 -12.01
N ILE A 89 3.43 -0.21 -11.22
CA ILE A 89 4.70 -0.72 -11.74
C ILE A 89 4.53 -2.13 -12.32
N ARG A 90 3.73 -3.00 -11.69
CA ARG A 90 3.46 -4.35 -12.22
C ARG A 90 2.71 -4.30 -13.56
N ASP A 91 1.73 -3.42 -13.70
CA ASP A 91 0.99 -3.23 -14.95
C ASP A 91 1.91 -2.68 -16.06
N ALA A 92 2.67 -1.63 -15.76
CA ALA A 92 3.61 -1.03 -16.68
C ALA A 92 4.70 -2.02 -17.14
N GLU A 93 5.28 -2.78 -16.21
CA GLU A 93 6.26 -3.82 -16.50
C GLU A 93 5.69 -4.92 -17.41
N ALA A 94 4.43 -5.32 -17.20
CA ALA A 94 3.75 -6.27 -18.07
C ALA A 94 3.58 -5.71 -19.49
N LYS A 95 3.16 -4.45 -19.64
CA LYS A 95 3.02 -3.77 -20.93
C LYS A 95 4.35 -3.69 -21.67
N ILE A 96 5.43 -3.30 -20.98
CA ILE A 96 6.78 -3.25 -21.54
C ILE A 96 7.19 -4.62 -22.08
N ARG A 97 6.99 -5.69 -21.30
CA ARG A 97 7.31 -7.07 -21.73
C ARG A 97 6.50 -7.52 -22.95
N LEU A 98 5.28 -7.01 -23.10
CA LEU A 98 4.41 -7.29 -24.25
C LEU A 98 4.72 -6.38 -25.46
N GLY A 99 5.69 -5.46 -25.35
CA GLY A 99 5.98 -4.48 -26.40
C GLY A 99 4.87 -3.45 -26.60
N GLN A 100 4.00 -3.27 -25.60
CA GLN A 100 2.92 -2.29 -25.63
C GLN A 100 3.43 -0.93 -25.16
N SER A 101 2.83 0.13 -25.71
CA SER A 101 3.14 1.49 -25.26
C SER A 101 2.67 1.70 -23.81
N LEU A 102 3.47 2.44 -23.05
CA LEU A 102 3.08 3.01 -21.75
C LEU A 102 2.23 4.28 -21.91
N ASP A 103 1.83 4.58 -23.14
CA ASP A 103 1.03 5.76 -23.44
C ASP A 103 -0.17 5.85 -22.51
N PRO A 104 -0.41 7.05 -21.98
CA PRO A 104 -1.53 7.27 -21.12
C PRO A 104 -2.83 7.19 -21.91
N LEU A 105 -3.80 6.44 -21.39
CA LEU A 105 -5.20 6.62 -21.75
C LEU A 105 -5.66 8.06 -21.41
#